data_AF-A0A9D3XL10-F1
#
_entry.id   AF-A0A9D3XL10-F1
#
_cell.length_a   1.000
_cell.length_b   1.000
_cell.length_c   1.000
_cell.angle_alpha   90.00
_cell.angle_beta   90.00
_cell.angle_gamma   90.00
#
_symmetry.space_group_name_H-M   'P 1'
#
loop_
_entity.id
_entity.type
_entity.pdbx_description
1 polymer ?
#
loop_
_entity_poly.entity_id
_entity_poly.type
_entity_poly.pdbx_seq_one_letter_code
_entity_poly.pdbx_strand_id
1 'polypeptide(L)'
;MNSVCPVYVGTLLMVDSEEEYFPEEITKLRRDVDNGLSLIVFSDWYNTSVMRKVKFYDENTRQWWMPDTGGANIPALNDLLSVWNMAFSDGLYEGDFTMANHEMNYASGCSIAKFPEDGIVISHTFKDQGLEVLKQETAVVENVPILGLYQIPSEGGGRLVLYGDSNCLDDSHRQKDCFWLLDSLLQYTSYGVMPPSLSHSENRQRPPTGAGYSLPERMEGNHLHRYSKVLEAHLGDPKPRSLPACPHLSWAKPQPLNETAPSNLWKHQKLLSIDLDKVALPSFRQNRPQVRPLSPGESGAWDIPGGIMPGRYNQDVGQTIPVFAFLGAMVVLAFFVVQINKAKSRPKRRKPRVKRPQLMQQVHPPKTPSV
;
A
#
# COMPACT_ATOMS: atom_id res chain seq x y z
N MET A 1 8.12 12.10 3.47
CA MET A 1 9.40 12.42 2.80
C MET A 1 10.46 13.14 3.68
N ASN A 2 10.25 13.34 4.99
CA ASN A 2 11.11 14.18 5.86
C ASN A 2 12.55 13.68 6.19
N SER A 3 13.07 12.65 5.52
CA SER A 3 14.42 12.09 5.77
C SER A 3 15.38 12.12 4.56
N VAL A 4 14.94 12.63 3.40
CA VAL A 4 15.85 12.84 2.26
C VAL A 4 16.52 14.21 2.39
N CYS A 5 17.76 14.21 2.85
CA CYS A 5 18.66 15.36 2.80
C CYS A 5 19.25 15.43 1.38
N PRO A 6 18.83 16.37 0.50
CA PRO A 6 19.04 16.24 -0.95
C PRO A 6 20.47 16.53 -1.43
N VAL A 7 21.39 16.91 -0.53
CA VAL A 7 22.73 17.43 -0.85
C VAL A 7 23.61 16.43 -1.63
N TYR A 8 23.19 15.17 -1.77
CA TYR A 8 23.84 14.12 -2.57
C TYR A 8 22.92 13.39 -3.56
N VAL A 9 21.68 13.85 -3.76
CA VAL A 9 20.67 13.16 -4.58
C VAL A 9 20.36 13.98 -5.83
N GLY A 10 20.80 13.51 -7.00
CA GLY A 10 20.52 14.18 -8.28
C GLY A 10 19.06 14.05 -8.74
N THR A 11 18.43 12.91 -8.45
CA THR A 11 17.05 12.60 -8.85
C THR A 11 16.29 11.91 -7.73
N LEU A 12 15.11 12.43 -7.37
CA LEU A 12 14.09 11.77 -6.59
C LEU A 12 13.17 10.98 -7.53
N LEU A 13 12.97 9.70 -7.26
CA LEU A 13 12.01 8.85 -7.96
C LEU A 13 10.80 8.62 -7.04
N MET A 14 9.61 8.90 -7.55
CA MET A 14 8.33 8.61 -6.94
C MET A 14 7.61 7.58 -7.81
N VAL A 15 7.13 6.50 -7.18
CA VAL A 15 6.39 5.40 -7.81
C VAL A 15 5.25 5.06 -6.85
N ASP A 16 4.03 4.89 -7.36
CA ASP A 16 2.85 4.41 -6.62
C ASP A 16 2.62 5.07 -5.25
N SER A 17 2.64 6.40 -5.25
CA SER A 17 2.35 7.15 -4.04
C SER A 17 0.84 7.16 -3.77
N GLU A 18 0.42 6.30 -2.84
CA GLU A 18 -0.95 6.19 -2.31
C GLU A 18 -1.28 7.21 -1.19
N GLU A 19 -0.26 7.86 -0.62
CA GLU A 19 -0.37 8.72 0.56
C GLU A 19 -0.55 10.21 0.20
N GLU A 20 -1.18 10.96 1.10
CA GLU A 20 -1.31 12.42 1.01
C GLU A 20 0.03 13.15 1.29
N TYR A 21 0.11 14.45 1.02
CA TYR A 21 1.32 15.26 1.26
C TYR A 21 1.08 16.36 2.28
N PHE A 22 2.06 16.59 3.17
CA PHE A 22 2.03 17.80 4.00
C PHE A 22 2.30 19.05 3.14
N PRO A 23 1.64 20.20 3.38
CA PRO A 23 1.91 21.45 2.66
C PRO A 23 3.39 21.88 2.74
N GLU A 24 4.07 21.57 3.83
CA GLU A 24 5.49 21.81 4.04
C GLU A 24 6.37 20.89 3.19
N GLU A 25 5.94 19.65 2.92
CA GLU A 25 6.64 18.74 2.01
C GLU A 25 6.55 19.22 0.56
N ILE A 26 5.36 19.66 0.11
CA ILE A 26 5.16 20.28 -1.20
C ILE A 26 6.07 21.51 -1.36
N THR A 27 6.07 22.38 -0.35
CA THR A 27 6.89 23.61 -0.33
C THR A 27 8.40 23.29 -0.30
N LYS A 28 8.81 22.25 0.43
CA LYS A 28 10.21 21.80 0.51
C LYS A 28 10.66 21.18 -0.82
N LEU A 29 9.86 20.30 -1.41
CA LEU A 29 10.17 19.66 -2.70
C LEU A 29 10.31 20.70 -3.82
N ARG A 30 9.41 21.70 -3.86
CA ARG A 30 9.53 22.82 -4.80
C ARG A 30 10.88 23.52 -4.68
N ARG A 31 11.29 23.89 -3.46
CA ARG A 31 12.59 24.56 -3.22
C ARG A 31 13.77 23.67 -3.62
N ASP A 32 13.72 22.38 -3.32
CA ASP A 32 14.80 21.46 -3.70
C ASP A 32 14.92 21.36 -5.22
N VAL A 33 13.80 21.29 -5.94
CA VAL A 33 13.74 21.26 -7.40
C VAL A 33 14.26 22.56 -8.01
N ASP A 34 13.86 23.71 -7.47
CA ASP A 34 14.37 25.02 -7.89
C ASP A 34 15.90 25.13 -7.69
N ASN A 35 16.46 24.38 -6.72
CA ASN A 35 17.89 24.26 -6.41
C ASN A 35 18.60 23.06 -7.09
N GLY A 36 17.97 22.39 -8.05
CA GLY A 36 18.62 21.38 -8.91
C GLY A 36 18.28 19.91 -8.63
N LEU A 37 17.44 19.60 -7.64
CA LEU A 37 16.89 18.24 -7.49
C LEU A 37 15.99 17.93 -8.69
N SER A 38 16.27 16.85 -9.42
CA SER A 38 15.32 16.35 -10.41
C SER A 38 14.29 15.43 -9.77
N LEU A 39 13.10 15.34 -10.36
CA LEU A 39 11.98 14.52 -9.92
C LEU A 39 11.45 13.70 -11.10
N ILE A 40 11.28 12.40 -10.89
CA ILE A 40 10.53 11.51 -11.79
C ILE A 40 9.34 10.98 -11.01
N VAL A 41 8.13 11.13 -11.56
CA VAL A 41 6.90 10.56 -11.02
C VAL A 41 6.37 9.51 -11.99
N PHE A 42 6.37 8.26 -11.55
CA PHE A 42 5.55 7.20 -12.09
C PHE A 42 4.27 7.15 -11.26
N SER A 43 3.14 7.48 -11.87
CA SER A 43 1.82 7.27 -11.28
C SER A 43 1.20 5.98 -11.82
N ASP A 44 0.03 5.64 -11.30
CA ASP A 44 -0.86 4.60 -11.82
C ASP A 44 -2.28 5.19 -11.95
N TRP A 45 -3.31 4.38 -12.16
CA TRP A 45 -4.70 4.82 -12.26
C TRP A 45 -5.32 5.36 -10.96
N TYR A 46 -6.29 6.26 -11.14
CA TYR A 46 -7.28 6.63 -10.14
C TYR A 46 -8.57 7.09 -10.83
N ASN A 47 -9.64 6.32 -10.72
CA ASN A 47 -10.96 6.72 -11.23
C ASN A 47 -12.06 6.29 -10.25
N THR A 48 -12.77 7.27 -9.66
CA THR A 48 -13.76 6.98 -8.60
C THR A 48 -14.93 6.15 -9.09
N SER A 49 -15.29 6.23 -10.38
CA SER A 49 -16.37 5.42 -10.97
C SER A 49 -15.94 3.97 -11.16
N VAL A 50 -14.72 3.73 -11.62
CA VAL A 50 -14.13 2.38 -11.71
C VAL A 50 -14.03 1.76 -10.31
N MET A 51 -13.45 2.48 -9.35
CA MET A 51 -13.35 2.04 -7.95
C MET A 51 -14.72 1.67 -7.34
N ARG A 52 -15.77 2.48 -7.59
CA ARG A 52 -17.15 2.17 -7.17
C ARG A 52 -17.71 0.90 -7.81
N LYS A 53 -17.33 0.57 -9.05
CA LYS A 53 -17.79 -0.63 -9.77
C LYS A 53 -17.02 -1.89 -9.37
N VAL A 54 -15.75 -1.78 -9.01
CA VAL A 54 -14.89 -2.89 -8.54
C VAL A 54 -15.23 -3.32 -7.10
N LYS A 55 -16.03 -2.54 -6.38
CA LYS A 55 -16.61 -2.91 -5.07
C LYS A 55 -17.18 -4.33 -5.05
N PHE A 56 -16.67 -5.18 -4.17
CA PHE A 56 -17.20 -6.52 -3.92
C PHE A 56 -17.53 -6.72 -2.44
N TYR A 57 -18.34 -7.74 -2.16
CA TYR A 57 -18.63 -8.18 -0.79
C TYR A 57 -17.68 -9.33 -0.44
N ASP A 58 -16.80 -9.13 0.54
CA ASP A 58 -15.95 -10.19 1.05
C ASP A 58 -16.72 -11.03 2.07
N GLU A 59 -16.96 -12.29 1.75
CA GLU A 59 -17.67 -13.23 2.62
C GLU A 59 -16.91 -13.53 3.93
N ASN A 60 -15.57 -13.41 3.92
CA ASN A 60 -14.73 -13.73 5.08
C ASN A 60 -14.87 -12.67 6.18
N THR A 61 -14.69 -11.40 5.82
CA THR A 61 -14.89 -10.26 6.75
C THR A 61 -16.36 -9.87 6.92
N ARG A 62 -17.24 -10.32 6.02
CA ARG A 62 -18.65 -9.90 5.90
C ARG A 62 -18.81 -8.39 5.71
N GLN A 63 -17.88 -7.80 4.98
CA GLN A 63 -17.83 -6.38 4.71
C GLN A 63 -17.81 -6.11 3.21
N TRP A 64 -18.36 -4.97 2.83
CA TRP A 64 -18.15 -4.44 1.50
C TRP A 64 -16.73 -3.91 1.41
N TRP A 65 -15.89 -4.58 0.61
CA TRP A 65 -14.57 -4.09 0.30
C TRP A 65 -14.68 -3.04 -0.82
N MET A 66 -14.15 -1.85 -0.55
CA MET A 66 -13.95 -0.79 -1.52
C MET A 66 -12.50 -0.31 -1.36
N PRO A 67 -11.78 -0.05 -2.45
CA PRO A 67 -10.43 0.48 -2.34
C PRO A 67 -10.50 1.95 -1.87
N ASP A 68 -9.65 2.31 -0.89
CA ASP A 68 -9.52 3.71 -0.41
C ASP A 68 -8.72 4.59 -1.42
N THR A 69 -7.98 3.99 -2.36
CA THR A 69 -7.27 4.66 -3.46
C THR A 69 -7.25 3.78 -4.72
N GLY A 70 -6.98 4.36 -5.90
CA GLY A 70 -6.59 3.59 -7.09
C GLY A 70 -5.18 3.00 -6.93
N GLY A 71 -4.52 2.65 -8.03
CA GLY A 71 -3.12 2.20 -7.98
C GLY A 71 -2.15 3.28 -7.47
N ALA A 72 -2.49 4.55 -7.65
CA ALA A 72 -1.82 5.68 -7.00
C ALA A 72 -2.85 6.73 -6.55
N ASN A 73 -2.53 7.53 -5.53
CA ASN A 73 -3.39 8.64 -5.11
C ASN A 73 -3.16 9.85 -6.02
N ILE A 74 -3.70 9.79 -7.25
CA ILE A 74 -3.58 10.89 -8.22
C ILE A 74 -4.06 12.24 -7.67
N PRO A 75 -5.18 12.36 -6.93
CA PRO A 75 -5.57 13.65 -6.35
C PRO A 75 -4.47 14.28 -5.47
N ALA A 76 -3.80 13.49 -4.62
CA ALA A 76 -2.67 13.96 -3.82
C ALA A 76 -1.43 14.32 -4.67
N LEU A 77 -1.12 13.51 -5.68
CA LEU A 77 -0.07 13.80 -6.66
C LEU A 77 -0.35 15.10 -7.43
N ASN A 78 -1.60 15.37 -7.80
CA ASN A 78 -1.99 16.60 -8.47
C ASN A 78 -1.85 17.82 -7.57
N ASP A 79 -2.17 17.71 -6.28
CA ASP A 79 -1.93 18.79 -5.32
C ASP A 79 -0.43 19.08 -5.17
N LEU A 80 0.43 18.04 -5.15
CA LEU A 80 1.89 18.15 -5.17
C LEU A 80 2.42 18.81 -6.46
N LEU A 81 1.91 18.38 -7.62
CA LEU A 81 2.36 18.81 -8.95
C LEU A 81 1.80 20.18 -9.38
N SER A 82 0.73 20.65 -8.73
CA SER A 82 0.05 21.92 -9.01
C SER A 82 1.01 23.12 -9.03
N VAL A 83 2.07 23.09 -8.21
CA VAL A 83 3.06 24.17 -8.09
C VAL A 83 3.89 24.41 -9.36
N TRP A 84 3.94 23.43 -10.27
CA TRP A 84 4.56 23.53 -11.59
C TRP A 84 3.53 23.54 -12.73
N ASN A 85 2.25 23.80 -12.42
CA ASN A 85 1.16 23.79 -13.39
C ASN A 85 0.98 22.43 -14.10
N MET A 86 1.27 21.34 -13.39
CA MET A 86 1.18 19.96 -13.87
C MET A 86 0.02 19.21 -13.20
N ALA A 87 -0.62 18.29 -13.92
CA ALA A 87 -1.63 17.38 -13.36
C ALA A 87 -1.87 16.17 -14.27
N PHE A 88 -2.21 15.03 -13.67
CA PHE A 88 -2.79 13.86 -14.32
C PHE A 88 -4.33 13.93 -14.34
N SER A 89 -4.92 13.18 -15.27
CA SER A 89 -6.36 13.01 -15.50
C SER A 89 -6.93 11.83 -14.71
N ASP A 90 -8.26 11.69 -14.71
CA ASP A 90 -8.97 10.49 -14.23
C ASP A 90 -9.17 9.41 -15.33
N GLY A 91 -8.67 9.65 -16.54
CA GLY A 91 -8.73 8.70 -17.66
C GLY A 91 -7.89 7.46 -17.37
N LEU A 92 -8.36 6.30 -17.82
CA LEU A 92 -7.73 4.99 -17.57
C LEU A 92 -7.50 4.28 -18.91
N TYR A 93 -6.24 4.08 -19.27
CA TYR A 93 -5.84 3.66 -20.61
C TYR A 93 -5.01 2.38 -20.62
N GLU A 94 -5.24 1.53 -21.63
CA GLU A 94 -4.52 0.28 -21.86
C GLU A 94 -4.09 0.13 -23.32
N GLY A 95 -2.88 -0.39 -23.56
CA GLY A 95 -2.48 -0.93 -24.85
C GLY A 95 -0.98 -1.03 -25.08
N ASP A 96 -0.60 -1.76 -26.12
CA ASP A 96 0.79 -1.85 -26.57
C ASP A 96 1.16 -0.62 -27.42
N PHE A 97 2.38 -0.13 -27.25
CA PHE A 97 2.94 0.94 -28.05
C PHE A 97 4.42 0.71 -28.35
N THR A 98 4.96 1.42 -29.34
CA THR A 98 6.40 1.40 -29.65
C THR A 98 7.00 2.78 -29.44
N MET A 99 8.15 2.82 -28.76
CA MET A 99 8.92 4.05 -28.56
C MET A 99 10.39 3.73 -28.72
N ALA A 100 11.10 4.49 -29.56
CA ALA A 100 12.53 4.35 -29.81
C ALA A 100 13.02 2.92 -30.16
N ASN A 101 12.26 2.19 -30.97
CA ASN A 101 12.48 0.78 -31.37
C ASN A 101 12.29 -0.26 -30.25
N HIS A 102 11.77 0.13 -29.09
CA HIS A 102 11.32 -0.79 -28.05
C HIS A 102 9.80 -0.95 -28.09
N GLU A 103 9.32 -2.19 -27.97
CA GLU A 103 7.92 -2.45 -27.68
C GLU A 103 7.66 -2.32 -26.17
N MET A 104 6.63 -1.56 -25.82
CA MET A 104 6.17 -1.35 -24.46
C MET A 104 4.69 -1.71 -24.34
N ASN A 105 4.27 -1.97 -23.11
CA ASN A 105 2.87 -2.11 -22.75
C ASN A 105 2.52 -0.97 -21.78
N TYR A 106 1.39 -0.33 -22.01
CA TYR A 106 0.74 0.59 -21.08
C TYR A 106 -0.40 -0.19 -20.46
N ALA A 107 -0.27 -0.57 -19.19
CA ALA A 107 -1.14 -1.60 -18.60
C ALA A 107 -2.49 -1.02 -18.17
N SER A 108 -2.47 0.00 -17.32
CA SER A 108 -3.66 0.62 -16.73
C SER A 108 -3.33 2.04 -16.25
N GLY A 109 -2.55 2.79 -17.02
CA GLY A 109 -2.07 4.10 -16.59
C GLY A 109 -3.07 5.24 -16.79
N CYS A 110 -2.85 6.36 -16.10
CA CYS A 110 -3.58 7.61 -16.33
C CYS A 110 -2.91 8.49 -17.40
N SER A 111 -3.64 9.47 -17.96
CA SER A 111 -3.03 10.44 -18.90
C SER A 111 -2.69 11.78 -18.23
N ILE A 112 -1.76 12.55 -18.81
CA ILE A 112 -1.39 13.88 -18.33
C ILE A 112 -2.47 14.89 -18.75
N ALA A 113 -3.24 15.42 -17.79
CA ALA A 113 -4.27 16.43 -18.04
C ALA A 113 -3.69 17.83 -18.30
N LYS A 114 -2.57 18.16 -17.63
CA LYS A 114 -1.99 19.51 -17.63
C LYS A 114 -0.47 19.46 -17.59
N PHE A 115 0.19 20.25 -18.43
CA PHE A 115 1.64 20.34 -18.49
C PHE A 115 2.11 21.73 -18.99
N PRO A 116 3.29 22.24 -18.59
CA PRO A 116 3.84 23.52 -19.09
C PRO A 116 4.04 23.55 -20.60
N GLU A 117 3.80 24.72 -21.23
CA GLU A 117 3.83 24.88 -22.70
C GLU A 117 5.22 24.70 -23.33
N ASP A 118 6.27 25.00 -22.55
CA ASP A 118 7.69 24.83 -22.85
C ASP A 118 8.18 23.38 -22.57
N GLY A 119 7.32 22.52 -22.04
CA GLY A 119 7.57 21.10 -21.85
C GLY A 119 7.50 20.25 -23.13
N ILE A 120 7.96 19.01 -23.01
CA ILE A 120 7.82 17.98 -24.05
C ILE A 120 6.78 16.97 -23.56
N VAL A 121 5.79 16.68 -24.40
CA VAL A 121 4.81 15.63 -24.13
C VAL A 121 4.79 14.65 -25.30
N ILE A 122 4.92 13.37 -24.98
CA ILE A 122 4.79 12.25 -25.92
C ILE A 122 3.44 11.57 -25.66
N SER A 123 2.69 11.37 -26.74
CA SER A 123 1.33 10.80 -26.69
C SER A 123 1.26 9.53 -27.52
N HIS A 124 0.33 8.64 -27.21
CA HIS A 124 0.09 7.42 -28.00
C HIS A 124 -1.41 7.12 -28.08
N THR A 125 -1.79 6.15 -28.92
CA THR A 125 -3.19 5.73 -29.10
C THR A 125 -3.45 4.49 -28.26
N PHE A 126 -4.45 4.54 -27.37
CA PHE A 126 -4.76 3.47 -26.42
C PHE A 126 -6.26 3.16 -26.39
N LYS A 127 -6.63 2.07 -25.74
CA LYS A 127 -8.03 1.77 -25.40
C LYS A 127 -8.41 2.50 -24.12
N ASP A 128 -9.65 2.98 -24.04
CA ASP A 128 -10.25 3.47 -22.80
C ASP A 128 -10.76 2.27 -21.98
N GLN A 129 -9.89 1.76 -21.11
CA GLN A 129 -10.20 0.63 -20.22
C GLN A 129 -11.19 1.08 -19.11
N GLY A 130 -11.23 2.36 -18.76
CA GLY A 130 -12.25 2.92 -17.88
C GLY A 130 -13.67 2.77 -18.45
N LEU A 131 -13.84 3.08 -19.73
CA LEU A 131 -15.11 2.87 -20.45
C LEU A 131 -15.45 1.39 -20.59
N GLU A 132 -14.47 0.53 -20.88
CA GLU A 132 -14.66 -0.92 -20.97
C GLU A 132 -15.15 -1.48 -19.62
N VAL A 133 -14.48 -1.15 -18.51
CA VAL A 133 -14.91 -1.59 -17.18
C VAL A 133 -16.29 -1.04 -16.84
N LEU A 134 -16.58 0.24 -17.14
CA LEU A 134 -17.84 0.89 -16.74
C LEU A 134 -19.05 0.46 -17.58
N LYS A 135 -18.92 0.39 -18.91
CA LYS A 135 -20.03 0.16 -19.85
C LYS A 135 -19.95 -1.15 -20.64
N GLN A 136 -18.82 -1.87 -20.59
CA GLN A 136 -18.52 -3.00 -21.49
C GLN A 136 -18.44 -2.58 -22.97
N GLU A 137 -18.09 -1.32 -23.21
CA GLU A 137 -17.87 -0.72 -24.53
C GLU A 137 -16.37 -0.47 -24.73
N THR A 138 -15.79 -0.99 -25.80
CA THR A 138 -14.39 -0.72 -26.15
C THR A 138 -14.30 0.52 -27.04
N ALA A 139 -13.65 1.57 -26.55
CA ALA A 139 -13.31 2.75 -27.31
C ALA A 139 -11.78 2.87 -27.44
N VAL A 140 -11.32 3.39 -28.58
CA VAL A 140 -9.90 3.73 -28.81
C VAL A 140 -9.80 5.25 -28.82
N VAL A 141 -8.85 5.77 -28.05
CA VAL A 141 -8.57 7.20 -27.90
C VAL A 141 -7.19 7.49 -28.46
N GLU A 142 -7.14 8.39 -29.43
CA GLU A 142 -5.90 8.84 -30.07
C GLU A 142 -5.25 9.97 -29.28
N ASN A 143 -3.92 10.10 -29.39
CA ASN A 143 -3.14 11.19 -28.81
C ASN A 143 -3.30 11.35 -27.28
N VAL A 144 -3.36 10.23 -26.56
CA VAL A 144 -3.35 10.20 -25.09
C VAL A 144 -1.94 10.56 -24.59
N PRO A 145 -1.75 11.66 -23.84
CA PRO A 145 -0.45 12.08 -23.35
C PRO A 145 0.00 11.23 -22.15
N ILE A 146 1.10 10.48 -22.28
CA ILE A 146 1.55 9.52 -21.26
C ILE A 146 2.90 9.85 -20.63
N LEU A 147 3.75 10.61 -21.34
CA LEU A 147 5.11 10.94 -20.89
C LEU A 147 5.35 12.44 -21.07
N GLY A 148 5.63 13.14 -19.96
CA GLY A 148 5.99 14.55 -19.92
C GLY A 148 7.43 14.74 -19.44
N LEU A 149 8.21 15.57 -20.11
CA LEU A 149 9.55 16.00 -19.69
C LEU A 149 9.63 17.53 -19.62
N TYR A 150 10.16 18.03 -18.52
CA TYR A 150 10.28 19.46 -18.25
C TYR A 150 11.62 19.81 -17.61
N GLN A 151 12.15 20.98 -17.94
CA GLN A 151 13.36 21.55 -17.36
C GLN A 151 12.96 22.87 -16.70
N ILE A 152 13.21 23.01 -15.40
CA ILE A 152 12.89 24.24 -14.68
C ILE A 152 13.75 25.39 -15.26
N PRO A 153 13.17 26.57 -15.57
CA PRO A 153 13.88 27.67 -16.23
C PRO A 153 14.73 28.53 -15.26
N SER A 154 15.22 27.97 -14.15
CA SER A 154 16.19 28.61 -13.25
C SER A 154 17.62 28.19 -13.56
N GLU A 155 18.60 29.03 -13.22
CA GLU A 155 20.02 28.65 -13.30
C GLU A 155 20.30 27.47 -12.37
N GLY A 156 20.65 26.31 -12.94
CA GLY A 156 20.84 25.07 -12.18
C GLY A 156 19.54 24.39 -11.73
N GLY A 157 18.38 24.79 -12.27
CA GLY A 157 17.09 24.18 -11.96
C GLY A 157 17.00 22.68 -12.28
N GLY A 158 16.23 21.96 -11.48
CA GLY A 158 15.97 20.54 -11.64
C GLY A 158 15.13 20.21 -12.88
N ARG A 159 14.96 18.91 -13.14
CA ARG A 159 14.13 18.38 -14.22
C ARG A 159 12.95 17.63 -13.64
N LEU A 160 11.78 17.80 -14.24
CA LEU A 160 10.57 17.07 -13.88
C LEU A 160 10.23 16.10 -15.01
N VAL A 161 9.85 14.88 -14.64
CA VAL A 161 9.33 13.87 -15.55
C VAL A 161 8.06 13.28 -14.96
N LEU A 162 7.01 13.17 -15.77
CA LEU A 162 5.77 12.48 -15.45
C LEU A 162 5.58 11.30 -16.40
N TYR A 163 5.30 10.12 -15.86
CA TYR A 163 4.86 8.95 -16.62
C TYR A 163 3.65 8.31 -15.93
N GLY A 164 2.62 7.98 -16.71
CA GLY A 164 1.30 7.67 -16.15
C GLY A 164 1.04 6.22 -15.72
N ASP A 165 1.99 5.30 -15.93
CA ASP A 165 1.88 3.86 -15.61
C ASP A 165 3.12 3.34 -14.86
N SER A 166 2.93 2.84 -13.65
CA SER A 166 3.98 2.32 -12.77
C SER A 166 4.25 0.84 -12.91
N ASN A 167 3.30 0.05 -13.44
CA ASN A 167 3.47 -1.40 -13.69
C ASN A 167 4.63 -1.66 -14.66
N CYS A 168 4.97 -0.65 -15.46
CA CYS A 168 6.21 -0.52 -16.23
C CYS A 168 7.48 -0.87 -15.42
N LEU A 169 7.52 -0.55 -14.12
CA LEU A 169 8.65 -0.80 -13.22
C LEU A 169 8.49 -2.05 -12.33
N ASP A 170 7.32 -2.69 -12.31
CA ASP A 170 7.05 -3.87 -11.47
C ASP A 170 7.30 -5.18 -12.23
N ASP A 171 8.39 -5.87 -11.89
CA ASP A 171 8.76 -7.16 -12.46
C ASP A 171 7.72 -8.28 -12.23
N SER A 172 6.77 -8.10 -11.29
CA SER A 172 5.72 -9.08 -11.01
C SER A 172 4.53 -9.02 -11.99
N HIS A 173 4.31 -7.85 -12.61
CA HIS A 173 3.19 -7.58 -13.52
C HIS A 173 3.64 -7.11 -14.93
N ARG A 174 4.93 -6.82 -15.13
CA ARG A 174 5.54 -6.38 -16.39
C ARG A 174 5.43 -7.41 -17.52
N GLN A 175 4.66 -7.08 -18.55
CA GLN A 175 4.54 -7.90 -19.77
C GLN A 175 5.65 -7.67 -20.80
N LYS A 176 6.19 -6.44 -20.89
CA LYS A 176 7.26 -6.02 -21.83
C LYS A 176 8.31 -5.17 -21.12
N ASP A 177 9.53 -5.12 -21.63
CA ASP A 177 10.61 -4.40 -20.96
C ASP A 177 10.46 -2.86 -21.05
N CYS A 178 10.55 -2.21 -19.89
CA CYS A 178 10.44 -0.78 -19.70
C CYS A 178 11.67 -0.17 -18.98
N PHE A 179 12.61 -0.98 -18.48
CA PHE A 179 13.77 -0.43 -17.75
C PHE A 179 14.67 0.45 -18.63
N TRP A 180 14.64 0.27 -19.95
CA TRP A 180 15.30 1.16 -20.91
C TRP A 180 14.75 2.60 -20.87
N LEU A 181 13.44 2.77 -20.61
CA LEU A 181 12.82 4.08 -20.45
C LEU A 181 13.27 4.69 -19.13
N LEU A 182 13.25 3.93 -18.03
CA LEU A 182 13.75 4.41 -16.73
C LEU A 182 15.22 4.87 -16.85
N ASP A 183 16.09 4.10 -17.49
CA ASP A 183 17.49 4.51 -17.73
C ASP A 183 17.57 5.80 -18.55
N SER A 184 16.80 5.91 -19.64
CA SER A 184 16.72 7.14 -20.46
C SER A 184 16.27 8.37 -19.65
N LEU A 185 15.30 8.21 -18.74
CA LEU A 185 14.80 9.26 -17.86
C LEU A 185 15.79 9.60 -16.73
N LEU A 186 16.52 8.61 -16.21
CA LEU A 186 17.62 8.81 -15.25
C LEU A 186 18.80 9.54 -15.89
N GLN A 187 19.14 9.24 -17.15
CA GLN A 187 20.15 9.98 -17.91
C GLN A 187 19.73 11.45 -18.12
N TYR A 188 18.48 11.68 -18.53
CA TYR A 188 17.92 13.04 -18.66
C TYR A 188 17.98 13.81 -17.34
N THR A 189 17.45 13.24 -16.27
CA THR A 189 17.38 13.92 -14.97
C THR A 189 18.77 14.14 -14.35
N SER A 190 19.69 13.18 -14.45
CA SER A 190 21.03 13.29 -13.86
C SER A 190 21.95 14.24 -14.64
N TYR A 191 21.99 14.14 -15.97
CA TYR A 191 22.99 14.83 -16.81
C TYR A 191 22.45 16.02 -17.59
N GLY A 192 21.12 16.16 -17.70
CA GLY A 192 20.49 17.19 -18.54
C GLY A 192 20.60 16.96 -20.04
N VAL A 193 21.08 15.79 -20.45
CA VAL A 193 21.13 15.36 -21.85
C VAL A 193 19.80 14.74 -22.20
N MET A 194 19.09 15.34 -23.15
CA MET A 194 17.86 14.76 -23.68
C MET A 194 18.17 13.55 -24.55
N PRO A 195 17.60 12.36 -24.25
CA PRO A 195 17.82 11.18 -25.08
C PRO A 195 17.31 11.39 -26.51
N PRO A 196 18.10 11.07 -27.56
CA PRO A 196 17.66 11.20 -28.95
C PRO A 196 16.38 10.41 -29.26
N SER A 197 16.19 9.30 -28.55
CA SER A 197 14.98 8.46 -28.51
C SER A 197 13.71 9.22 -28.14
N LEU A 198 13.81 10.24 -27.29
CA LEU A 198 12.69 11.04 -26.80
C LEU A 198 12.59 12.39 -27.54
N SER A 199 13.71 13.00 -27.95
CA SER A 199 13.71 14.28 -28.67
C SER A 199 13.16 14.18 -30.09
N HIS A 200 13.33 13.02 -30.74
CA HIS A 200 12.89 12.77 -32.13
C HIS A 200 11.65 11.88 -32.25
N SER A 201 10.89 11.69 -31.16
CA SER A 201 9.64 10.93 -31.20
C SER A 201 8.62 11.61 -32.13
N GLU A 202 8.13 10.87 -33.14
CA GLU A 202 7.11 11.35 -34.08
C GLU A 202 5.79 11.68 -33.38
N ASN A 203 5.53 11.07 -32.20
CA ASN A 203 4.30 11.26 -31.43
C ASN A 203 4.40 12.39 -30.39
N ARG A 204 5.32 13.34 -30.58
CA ARG A 204 5.41 14.54 -29.75
C ARG A 204 4.23 15.47 -30.04
N GLN A 205 3.46 15.79 -29.00
CA GLN A 205 2.29 16.67 -29.08
C GLN A 205 2.52 17.98 -28.33
N ARG A 206 1.62 18.97 -28.55
CA ARG A 206 1.61 20.18 -27.72
C ARG A 206 1.21 19.80 -26.28
N PRO A 207 1.88 20.34 -25.25
CA PRO A 207 1.49 20.16 -23.87
C PRO A 207 0.00 20.49 -23.61
N PRO A 208 -0.75 19.63 -22.91
CA PRO A 208 -2.16 19.85 -22.63
C PRO A 208 -2.34 20.94 -21.57
N THR A 209 -3.33 21.80 -21.77
CA THR A 209 -3.58 22.99 -20.93
C THR A 209 -4.56 22.74 -19.77
N GLY A 210 -5.10 21.51 -19.65
CA GLY A 210 -6.22 21.16 -18.78
C GLY A 210 -7.59 21.27 -19.45
N ALA A 211 -7.70 21.93 -20.61
CA ALA A 211 -8.97 22.02 -21.33
C ALA A 211 -9.32 20.67 -21.99
N GLY A 212 -10.49 20.11 -21.66
CA GLY A 212 -10.99 18.85 -22.22
C GLY A 212 -10.65 17.58 -21.40
N TYR A 213 -9.86 17.72 -20.32
CA TYR A 213 -9.57 16.62 -19.40
C TYR A 213 -10.31 16.82 -18.08
N SER A 214 -10.89 15.74 -17.55
CA SER A 214 -11.35 15.66 -16.16
C SER A 214 -10.17 15.40 -15.23
N LEU A 215 -10.13 16.11 -14.10
CA LEU A 215 -9.20 15.86 -13.02
C LEU A 215 -9.86 14.89 -12.02
N PRO A 216 -9.10 13.94 -11.43
CA PRO A 216 -9.66 13.01 -10.48
C PRO A 216 -9.98 13.71 -9.16
N GLU A 217 -11.20 13.51 -8.68
CA GLU A 217 -11.68 13.98 -7.38
C GLU A 217 -11.50 12.87 -6.33
N ARG A 218 -11.20 13.24 -5.07
CA ARG A 218 -11.10 12.28 -3.96
C ARG A 218 -12.44 11.59 -3.73
N MET A 219 -12.44 10.26 -3.57
CA MET A 219 -13.68 9.50 -3.35
C MET A 219 -14.43 9.95 -2.07
N GLU A 220 -15.72 10.27 -2.21
CA GLU A 220 -16.61 10.53 -1.07
C GLU A 220 -16.73 9.31 -0.15
N GLY A 221 -16.65 9.52 1.16
CA GLY A 221 -16.76 8.45 2.16
C GLY A 221 -15.52 7.56 2.30
N ASN A 222 -14.40 7.95 1.72
CA ASN A 222 -13.10 7.28 1.84
C ASN A 222 -12.57 7.25 3.29
N HIS A 223 -11.95 6.14 3.70
CA HIS A 223 -11.42 5.94 5.04
C HIS A 223 -9.89 6.06 5.15
N LEU A 224 -9.21 6.56 4.11
CA LEU A 224 -7.74 6.75 4.04
C LEU A 224 -7.13 7.34 5.32
N HIS A 225 -7.82 8.27 6.00
CA HIS A 225 -7.42 8.86 7.28
C HIS A 225 -7.14 7.86 8.42
N ARG A 226 -7.64 6.61 8.33
CA ARG A 226 -7.38 5.53 9.30
C ARG A 226 -5.99 4.91 9.15
N TYR A 227 -5.45 4.92 7.93
CA TYR A 227 -4.16 4.30 7.57
C TYR A 227 -3.07 5.35 7.31
N SER A 228 -3.49 6.53 6.85
CA SER A 228 -2.62 7.66 6.53
C SER A 228 -1.79 8.13 7.73
N LYS A 229 -0.54 8.47 7.46
CA LYS A 229 0.39 9.16 8.37
C LYS A 229 0.26 10.68 8.30
N VAL A 230 -0.45 11.18 7.29
CA VAL A 230 -0.65 12.60 7.02
C VAL A 230 -2.02 13.07 7.51
N LEU A 231 -3.08 12.30 7.27
CA LEU A 231 -4.44 12.66 7.65
C LEU A 231 -4.84 12.16 9.05
N GLU A 232 -5.62 12.97 9.77
CA GLU A 232 -6.29 12.63 11.03
C GLU A 232 -7.81 12.68 10.86
N ALA A 233 -8.52 11.80 11.58
CA ALA A 233 -9.97 11.81 11.64
C ALA A 233 -10.47 13.10 12.33
N HIS A 234 -11.33 13.85 11.64
CA HIS A 234 -11.97 15.05 12.18
C HIS A 234 -13.49 15.01 11.93
N LEU A 235 -14.27 15.87 12.59
CA LEU A 235 -15.67 16.06 12.22
C LEU A 235 -15.73 16.89 10.93
N GLY A 236 -16.12 16.23 9.83
CA GLY A 236 -16.05 16.78 8.47
C GLY A 236 -14.85 16.21 7.72
N ASP A 237 -14.19 17.04 6.93
CA ASP A 237 -13.03 16.62 6.14
C ASP A 237 -11.82 16.28 7.04
N PRO A 238 -11.04 15.25 6.70
CA PRO A 238 -9.84 14.87 7.46
C PRO A 238 -8.80 16.00 7.40
N LYS A 239 -8.15 16.26 8.54
CA LYS A 239 -7.15 17.33 8.67
C LYS A 239 -5.74 16.77 8.61
N PRO A 240 -4.75 17.54 8.10
CA PRO A 240 -3.35 17.15 8.23
C PRO A 240 -2.95 17.11 9.71
N ARG A 241 -2.23 16.07 10.10
CA ARG A 241 -1.59 15.91 11.41
C ARG A 241 -0.50 16.98 11.60
N SER A 242 -0.09 17.19 12.85
CA SER A 242 1.15 17.91 13.12
C SER A 242 2.35 17.17 12.51
N LEU A 243 3.27 17.90 11.87
CA LEU A 243 4.51 17.32 11.35
C LEU A 243 5.26 16.51 12.42
N PRO A 244 5.72 15.28 12.11
CA PRO A 244 6.53 14.50 13.04
C PRO A 244 7.92 15.14 13.20
N ALA A 245 8.46 15.12 14.43
CA ALA A 245 9.79 15.62 14.71
C ALA A 245 10.87 14.86 13.91
N CYS A 246 11.82 15.58 13.29
CA CYS A 246 12.88 14.98 12.50
C CYS A 246 13.80 14.09 13.38
N PRO A 247 13.93 12.78 13.08
CA PRO A 247 14.77 11.90 13.88
C PRO A 247 16.26 12.21 13.65
N HIS A 248 16.99 12.54 14.72
CA HIS A 248 18.43 12.72 14.64
C HIS A 248 19.13 11.36 14.50
N LEU A 249 19.55 11.00 13.28
CA LEU A 249 20.23 9.74 13.00
C LEU A 249 21.59 9.67 13.73
N SER A 250 21.70 8.74 14.69
CA SER A 250 22.97 8.38 15.31
C SER A 250 23.64 7.27 14.50
N TRP A 251 24.59 7.63 13.64
CA TRP A 251 25.37 6.66 12.87
C TRP A 251 26.08 5.66 13.79
N ALA A 252 26.04 4.37 13.42
CA ALA A 252 26.82 3.36 14.10
C ALA A 252 28.31 3.68 13.98
N LYS A 253 29.08 3.54 15.08
CA LYS A 253 30.53 3.69 15.01
C LYS A 253 31.08 2.55 14.14
N PRO A 254 31.86 2.83 13.08
CA PRO A 254 32.44 1.77 12.27
C PRO A 254 33.40 0.96 13.13
N GLN A 255 33.15 -0.34 13.23
CA GLN A 255 34.03 -1.29 13.90
C GLN A 255 34.91 -1.95 12.83
N PRO A 256 36.21 -1.64 12.75
CA PRO A 256 37.08 -2.30 11.79
C PRO A 256 37.16 -3.78 12.12
N LEU A 257 36.85 -4.63 11.14
CA LEU A 257 37.18 -6.05 11.21
C LEU A 257 38.68 -6.18 10.97
N ASN A 258 39.41 -6.78 11.91
CA ASN A 258 40.85 -7.05 11.80
C ASN A 258 41.14 -8.23 10.85
N GLU A 259 40.36 -8.38 9.79
CA GLU A 259 40.65 -9.28 8.66
C GLU A 259 41.50 -8.52 7.63
N THR A 260 42.72 -8.18 8.05
CA THR A 260 43.73 -7.69 7.10
C THR A 260 44.00 -8.80 6.08
N ALA A 261 43.76 -8.51 4.80
CA ALA A 261 44.12 -9.42 3.71
C ALA A 261 45.58 -9.88 3.85
N PRO A 262 45.91 -11.16 3.61
CA PRO A 262 47.25 -11.67 3.80
C PRO A 262 48.24 -10.91 2.93
N SER A 263 49.37 -10.51 3.53
CA SER A 263 50.33 -9.49 3.05
C SER A 263 51.04 -9.77 1.71
N ASN A 264 50.66 -10.83 1.00
CA ASN A 264 51.38 -11.36 -0.16
C ASN A 264 50.59 -11.20 -1.49
N LEU A 265 49.42 -10.56 -1.47
CA LEU A 265 48.57 -10.35 -2.66
C LEU A 265 48.75 -8.93 -3.26
N TRP A 266 49.77 -8.78 -4.10
CA TRP A 266 50.07 -7.54 -4.85
C TRP A 266 49.11 -7.24 -6.02
N LYS A 267 47.94 -7.89 -6.07
CA LYS A 267 46.96 -7.77 -7.14
C LYS A 267 45.57 -7.61 -6.55
N HIS A 268 44.82 -6.60 -7.00
CA HIS A 268 43.40 -6.47 -6.66
C HIS A 268 42.68 -7.78 -7.00
N GLN A 269 42.11 -8.44 -6.00
CA GLN A 269 41.16 -9.52 -6.26
C GLN A 269 39.92 -8.92 -6.91
N LYS A 270 39.49 -9.50 -8.05
CA LYS A 270 38.11 -9.33 -8.48
C LYS A 270 37.22 -9.89 -7.36
N LEU A 271 36.19 -9.15 -6.98
CA LEU A 271 35.21 -9.58 -6.00
C LEU A 271 34.65 -10.95 -6.40
N LEU A 272 35.04 -11.99 -5.68
CA LEU A 272 34.36 -13.28 -5.72
C LEU A 272 33.07 -13.11 -4.90
N SER A 273 31.97 -13.62 -5.43
CA SER A 273 30.67 -13.64 -4.76
C SER A 273 30.82 -14.22 -3.36
N ILE A 274 30.39 -13.47 -2.35
CA ILE A 274 30.45 -13.90 -0.95
C ILE A 274 29.53 -15.12 -0.78
N ASP A 275 30.13 -16.24 -0.40
CA ASP A 275 29.45 -17.48 -0.07
C ASP A 275 28.74 -17.29 1.29
N LEU A 276 27.44 -16.96 1.25
CA LEU A 276 26.66 -16.52 2.42
C LEU A 276 26.71 -17.53 3.58
N ASP A 277 26.81 -18.82 3.27
CA ASP A 277 26.82 -19.93 4.24
C ASP A 277 28.08 -19.94 5.13
N LYS A 278 29.13 -19.19 4.78
CA LYS A 278 30.37 -19.08 5.57
C LYS A 278 30.49 -17.78 6.35
N VAL A 279 29.61 -16.82 6.13
CA VAL A 279 29.58 -15.58 6.92
C VAL A 279 28.82 -15.85 8.21
N ALA A 280 29.57 -16.06 9.30
CA ALA A 280 29.02 -16.04 10.65
C ALA A 280 28.53 -14.61 10.95
N LEU A 281 27.28 -14.31 10.57
CA LEU A 281 26.65 -13.02 10.82
C LEU A 281 26.81 -12.69 12.31
N PRO A 282 27.40 -11.53 12.67
CA PRO A 282 27.50 -11.15 14.07
C PRO A 282 26.08 -11.10 14.64
N SER A 283 25.88 -11.73 15.80
CA SER A 283 24.57 -11.80 16.42
C SER A 283 24.04 -10.38 16.64
N PHE A 284 23.11 -9.96 15.79
CA PHE A 284 22.40 -8.70 15.90
C PHE A 284 21.53 -8.77 17.15
N ARG A 285 22.13 -8.47 18.31
CA ARG A 285 21.37 -7.94 19.43
C ARG A 285 20.60 -6.74 18.88
N GLN A 286 19.28 -6.77 19.00
CA GLN A 286 18.41 -5.65 18.67
C GLN A 286 18.64 -4.51 19.68
N ASN A 287 19.80 -3.86 19.57
CA ASN A 287 20.01 -2.55 20.15
C ASN A 287 19.14 -1.59 19.35
N ARG A 288 17.86 -1.47 19.77
CA ARG A 288 17.01 -0.33 19.38
C ARG A 288 17.84 0.93 19.58
N PRO A 289 17.99 1.82 18.58
CA PRO A 289 18.70 3.07 18.78
C PRO A 289 18.00 3.83 19.90
N GLN A 290 18.74 4.12 20.98
CA GLN A 290 18.18 4.87 22.10
C GLN A 290 18.03 6.34 21.73
N VAL A 291 16.85 6.68 21.21
CA VAL A 291 16.42 8.06 21.09
C VAL A 291 16.30 8.64 22.49
N ARG A 292 17.18 9.59 22.84
CA ARG A 292 17.02 10.39 24.05
C ARG A 292 15.86 11.37 23.81
N PRO A 293 14.81 11.39 24.65
CA PRO A 293 13.85 12.49 24.64
C PRO A 293 14.56 13.81 24.94
N LEU A 294 14.12 14.90 24.31
CA LEU A 294 14.68 16.23 24.55
C LEU A 294 14.14 16.86 25.84
N SER A 295 13.01 16.36 26.36
CA SER A 295 12.35 16.85 27.58
C SER A 295 12.02 15.71 28.56
N PRO A 296 12.08 15.93 29.90
CA PRO A 296 11.58 14.96 30.88
C PRO A 296 10.05 14.91 30.86
N GLY A 297 9.49 13.93 30.14
CA GLY A 297 8.04 13.70 30.06
C GLY A 297 7.53 13.21 28.70
N GLU A 298 8.33 13.33 27.65
CA GLU A 298 7.96 12.85 26.31
C GLU A 298 8.27 11.35 26.15
N SER A 299 7.24 10.55 25.85
CA SER A 299 7.42 9.20 25.30
C SER A 299 8.17 9.28 23.97
N GLY A 300 9.10 8.36 23.75
CA GLY A 300 9.95 8.40 22.56
C GLY A 300 9.13 8.23 21.29
N ALA A 301 9.51 8.92 20.20
CA ALA A 301 8.85 8.87 18.89
C ALA A 301 8.89 7.48 18.17
N TRP A 302 9.17 6.41 18.91
CA TRP A 302 9.15 5.01 18.49
C TRP A 302 8.35 4.10 19.45
N ASP A 303 7.51 4.69 20.32
CA ASP A 303 6.44 3.97 21.02
C ASP A 303 5.32 3.61 20.02
N ILE A 304 5.68 2.74 19.08
CA ILE A 304 4.74 1.91 18.34
C ILE A 304 3.88 1.20 19.38
N PRO A 305 2.55 1.37 19.41
CA PRO A 305 1.70 0.57 20.27
C PRO A 305 1.95 -0.89 19.92
N GLY A 306 2.50 -1.63 20.88
CA GLY A 306 3.22 -2.86 20.60
C GLY A 306 2.42 -3.79 19.70
N GLY A 307 2.96 -4.06 18.49
CA GLY A 307 2.41 -5.04 17.57
C GLY A 307 2.13 -6.34 18.32
N ILE A 308 0.99 -6.98 17.99
CA ILE A 308 0.34 -8.02 18.79
C ILE A 308 1.29 -9.18 19.07
N MET A 309 1.99 -9.11 20.21
CA MET A 309 2.82 -10.20 20.72
C MET A 309 1.89 -11.25 21.34
N PRO A 310 1.91 -12.51 20.86
CA PRO A 310 1.13 -13.61 21.45
C PRO A 310 1.77 -14.02 22.79
N GLY A 311 1.55 -13.21 23.82
CA GLY A 311 2.17 -13.39 25.13
C GLY A 311 1.57 -12.56 26.27
N ARG A 312 0.92 -11.42 25.99
CA ARG A 312 0.26 -10.59 27.04
C ARG A 312 -1.22 -10.89 27.28
N TYR A 313 -1.88 -11.65 26.40
CA TYR A 313 -3.31 -11.99 26.57
C TYR A 313 -3.62 -12.88 27.79
N ASN A 314 -2.60 -13.45 28.45
CA ASN A 314 -2.79 -14.32 29.63
C ASN A 314 -2.72 -13.59 30.99
N GLN A 315 -2.35 -12.31 31.04
CA GLN A 315 -2.15 -11.62 32.33
C GLN A 315 -3.47 -11.08 32.91
N ASP A 316 -4.31 -10.44 32.10
CA ASP A 316 -5.64 -9.96 32.54
C ASP A 316 -6.66 -11.10 32.68
N VAL A 317 -6.53 -12.15 31.85
CA VAL A 317 -7.39 -13.33 31.91
C VAL A 317 -7.15 -14.14 33.20
N GLY A 318 -5.92 -14.10 33.74
CA GLY A 318 -5.56 -14.75 35.01
C GLY A 318 -6.34 -14.23 36.22
N GLN A 319 -6.75 -12.96 36.24
CA GLN A 319 -7.61 -12.41 37.30
C GLN A 319 -9.11 -12.60 37.02
N THR A 320 -9.54 -12.72 35.77
CA THR A 320 -10.96 -12.93 35.44
C THR A 320 -11.40 -14.40 35.48
N ILE A 321 -10.49 -15.36 35.22
CA ILE A 321 -10.76 -16.81 35.35
C ILE A 321 -11.41 -17.19 36.70
N PRO A 322 -10.86 -16.81 37.88
CA PRO A 322 -11.48 -17.16 39.16
C PRO A 322 -12.86 -16.50 39.36
N VAL A 323 -13.09 -15.31 38.81
CA VAL A 323 -14.39 -14.62 38.89
C VAL A 323 -15.45 -15.34 38.05
N PHE A 324 -15.14 -15.71 36.80
CA PHE A 324 -16.06 -16.48 35.96
C PHE A 324 -16.30 -17.90 36.50
N ALA A 325 -15.29 -18.53 37.10
CA ALA A 325 -15.46 -19.80 37.80
C ALA A 325 -16.40 -19.69 39.00
N PHE A 326 -16.28 -18.63 39.81
CA PHE A 326 -17.21 -18.35 40.92
C PHE A 326 -18.65 -18.09 40.45
N LEU A 327 -18.83 -17.29 39.41
CA LEU A 327 -20.15 -17.02 38.82
C LEU A 327 -20.77 -18.30 38.24
N GLY A 328 -19.99 -19.12 37.54
CA GLY A 328 -20.43 -20.44 37.06
C GLY A 328 -20.86 -21.37 38.20
N ALA A 329 -20.06 -21.44 39.27
CA ALA A 329 -20.39 -22.25 40.45
C ALA A 329 -21.66 -21.75 41.16
N MET A 330 -21.89 -20.44 41.24
CA MET A 330 -23.12 -19.85 41.78
C MET A 330 -24.35 -20.19 40.93
N VAL A 331 -24.26 -20.15 39.60
CA VAL A 331 -25.35 -20.55 38.70
C VAL A 331 -25.67 -22.05 38.83
N VAL A 332 -24.65 -22.90 38.94
CA VAL A 332 -24.84 -24.34 39.17
C VAL A 332 -25.48 -24.61 40.54
N LEU A 333 -25.04 -23.93 41.60
CA LEU A 333 -25.68 -24.02 42.92
C LEU A 333 -27.13 -23.54 42.89
N ALA A 334 -27.43 -22.42 42.23
CA ALA A 334 -28.80 -21.94 42.05
C ALA A 334 -29.67 -22.95 41.30
N PHE A 335 -29.13 -23.60 40.25
CA PHE A 335 -29.82 -24.68 39.54
C PHE A 335 -30.10 -25.87 40.44
N PHE A 336 -29.14 -26.33 41.24
CA PHE A 336 -29.36 -27.42 42.20
C PHE A 336 -30.37 -27.04 43.30
N VAL A 337 -30.33 -25.82 43.83
CA VAL A 337 -31.33 -25.32 44.79
C VAL A 337 -32.73 -25.29 44.16
N VAL A 338 -32.86 -24.83 42.91
CA VAL A 338 -34.13 -24.85 42.16
C VAL A 338 -34.60 -26.27 41.90
N GLN A 339 -33.72 -27.22 41.58
CA GLN A 339 -34.09 -28.63 41.39
C GLN A 339 -34.51 -29.30 42.70
N ILE A 340 -33.82 -29.03 43.81
CA ILE A 340 -34.17 -29.55 45.15
C ILE A 340 -35.51 -28.96 45.62
N ASN A 341 -35.75 -27.67 45.39
CA ASN A 341 -37.03 -27.04 45.69
C ASN A 341 -38.15 -27.58 44.79
N LYS A 342 -37.92 -27.78 43.49
CA LYS A 342 -38.85 -28.46 42.57
C LYS A 342 -39.07 -29.94 42.91
N ALA A 343 -38.11 -30.61 43.54
CA ALA A 343 -38.27 -31.98 44.03
C ALA A 343 -39.11 -32.03 45.32
N LYS A 344 -38.90 -31.09 46.25
CA LYS A 344 -39.73 -30.93 47.46
C LYS A 344 -41.15 -30.46 47.15
N SER A 345 -41.36 -29.66 46.10
CA SER A 345 -42.67 -29.11 45.72
C SER A 345 -43.53 -30.03 44.85
N ARG A 346 -43.11 -31.25 44.54
CA ARG A 346 -43.92 -32.23 43.77
C ARG A 346 -44.86 -32.98 44.73
N PRO A 347 -46.19 -32.78 44.66
CA PRO A 347 -47.13 -33.58 45.45
C PRO A 347 -47.07 -35.06 45.03
N LYS A 348 -47.12 -35.97 46.00
CA LYS A 348 -47.06 -37.43 45.78
C LYS A 348 -48.15 -37.87 44.79
N ARG A 349 -47.75 -38.25 43.57
CA ARG A 349 -48.65 -38.79 42.53
C ARG A 349 -49.25 -40.11 43.02
N ARG A 350 -50.59 -40.22 43.10
CA ARG A 350 -51.29 -41.47 43.46
C ARG A 350 -50.97 -42.57 42.43
N LYS A 351 -50.75 -43.80 42.91
CA LYS A 351 -50.43 -44.97 42.07
C LYS A 351 -51.62 -45.34 41.15
N PRO A 352 -51.42 -45.66 39.86
CA PRO A 352 -52.43 -46.30 39.04
C PRO A 352 -52.64 -47.77 39.45
N ARG A 353 -53.87 -48.26 39.26
CA ARG A 353 -54.33 -49.59 39.68
C ARG A 353 -53.99 -50.65 38.61
N VAL A 354 -53.13 -51.61 38.95
CA VAL A 354 -52.69 -52.69 38.05
C VAL A 354 -53.84 -53.70 37.82
N LYS A 355 -54.12 -54.05 36.55
CA LYS A 355 -54.98 -55.20 36.18
C LYS A 355 -54.13 -56.48 36.08
N ARG A 356 -54.75 -57.64 36.33
CA ARG A 356 -54.11 -58.96 36.51
C ARG A 356 -53.26 -59.44 35.30
N PRO A 357 -52.24 -60.28 35.54
CA PRO A 357 -51.35 -60.78 34.50
C PRO A 357 -51.92 -62.00 33.75
N GLN A 358 -51.42 -62.22 32.53
CA GLN A 358 -51.45 -63.54 31.88
C GLN A 358 -50.02 -64.11 31.79
N LEU A 359 -49.96 -65.43 31.74
CA LEU A 359 -48.79 -66.25 32.05
C LEU A 359 -47.74 -66.22 30.93
N MET A 360 -46.46 -66.26 31.29
CA MET A 360 -45.39 -66.59 30.33
C MET A 360 -45.53 -68.03 29.85
N GLN A 361 -45.21 -68.29 28.59
CA GLN A 361 -44.63 -69.58 28.20
C GLN A 361 -43.48 -69.40 27.21
N GLN A 362 -42.38 -70.07 27.52
CA GLN A 362 -41.11 -70.10 26.79
C GLN A 362 -41.26 -70.87 25.46
N VAL A 363 -40.79 -70.30 24.34
CA VAL A 363 -39.47 -70.57 23.68
C VAL A 363 -39.37 -71.95 23.00
N HIS A 364 -39.15 -71.94 21.67
CA HIS A 364 -38.36 -72.83 20.77
C HIS A 364 -38.97 -73.02 19.35
N PRO A 365 -38.23 -73.47 18.30
CA PRO A 365 -37.68 -72.55 17.29
C PRO A 365 -38.12 -72.95 15.84
N PRO A 366 -37.64 -72.32 14.74
CA PRO A 366 -38.36 -72.34 13.46
C PRO A 366 -38.04 -73.54 12.56
N LYS A 367 -39.02 -73.91 11.71
CA LYS A 367 -38.81 -74.64 10.45
C LYS A 367 -39.78 -74.18 9.35
N THR A 368 -39.22 -73.53 8.33
CA THR A 368 -39.68 -73.53 6.91
C THR A 368 -39.43 -74.92 6.28
N PRO A 369 -39.82 -75.25 5.01
CA PRO A 369 -40.52 -74.48 3.94
C PRO A 369 -42.02 -74.90 3.87
N SER A 370 -42.83 -74.76 2.80
CA SER A 370 -42.70 -74.35 1.37
C SER A 370 -43.99 -73.59 0.94
N VAL A 371 -44.19 -73.04 -0.26
CA VAL A 371 -43.62 -73.17 -1.63
C VAL A 371 -43.22 -71.81 -2.18
#